data_AF-A0A9P3IEU8-F1
#
_entry.id   AF-A0A9P3IEU8-F1
#
_cell.length_a   1.000
_cell.length_b   1.000
_cell.length_c   1.000
_cell.angle_alpha   90.00
_cell.angle_beta   90.00
_cell.angle_gamma   90.00
#
_symmetry.space_group_name_H-M   'P 1'
#
loop_
_entity.id
_entity.type
_entity.pdbx_description
1 polymer ?
#
loop_
_entity_poly.entity_id
_entity_poly.type
_entity_poly.pdbx_seq_one_letter_code
_entity_poly.pdbx_strand_id
1 'polypeptide(L)'
;MAEEVILTANDLMTGPPSPVIPRDLAPRVLDGVDTCSDRLRALFECLHANEVEPFCQDHIIMLRRCTTHRAAHPSEWRARA
;
A
#
# COMPACT_ATOMS: atom_id res chain seq x y z
N MET A 1 -32.61 31.59 -1.17
CA MET A 1 -32.56 30.33 -1.94
C MET A 1 -31.13 29.88 -1.89
N ALA A 2 -30.81 28.89 -1.05
CA ALA A 2 -29.47 28.30 -1.04
C ALA A 2 -29.43 27.31 -2.20
N GLU A 3 -28.52 27.52 -3.13
CA GLU A 3 -28.28 26.59 -4.23
C GLU A 3 -27.65 25.33 -3.63
N GLU A 4 -28.38 24.21 -3.67
CA GLU A 4 -27.90 22.94 -3.16
C GLU A 4 -26.87 22.41 -4.16
N VAL A 5 -25.59 22.66 -3.89
CA VAL A 5 -24.50 22.17 -4.74
C VAL A 5 -24.34 20.67 -4.48
N ILE A 6 -24.90 19.86 -5.38
CA ILE A 6 -24.74 18.41 -5.36
C ILE A 6 -23.32 18.09 -5.82
N LEU A 7 -22.42 17.82 -4.86
CA LEU A 7 -21.06 17.38 -5.12
C LEU A 7 -21.09 16.02 -5.83
N THR A 8 -20.54 15.95 -7.04
CA THR A 8 -20.43 14.70 -7.78
C THR A 8 -19.15 13.95 -7.37
N ALA A 9 -19.07 12.64 -7.64
CA ALA A 9 -17.86 11.86 -7.32
C ALA A 9 -16.58 12.45 -7.95
N ASN A 10 -16.71 13.15 -9.08
CA ASN A 10 -15.60 13.85 -9.73
C ASN A 10 -15.11 15.06 -8.90
N ASP A 11 -16.02 15.77 -8.23
CA ASP A 11 -15.68 16.88 -7.32
C ASP A 11 -15.02 16.40 -6.01
N LEU A 12 -15.21 15.13 -5.65
CA LEU A 12 -14.49 14.50 -4.53
C LEU A 12 -13.10 13.97 -4.95
N MET A 13 -12.86 13.82 -6.26
CA MET A 13 -11.58 13.40 -6.83
C MET A 13 -10.67 14.59 -7.18
N THR A 14 -11.17 15.84 -7.11
CA THR A 14 -10.41 17.08 -7.30
C THR A 14 -9.77 17.58 -6.00
N GLY A 15 -9.31 16.66 -5.15
CA GLY A 15 -8.39 17.01 -4.07
C GLY A 15 -7.06 17.52 -4.64
N PRO A 16 -6.32 18.36 -3.91
CA PRO A 16 -4.95 18.69 -4.29
C PRO A 16 -4.16 17.38 -4.50
N PRO A 17 -3.32 17.29 -5.55
CA PRO A 17 -2.56 16.09 -5.82
C PRO A 17 -1.75 15.73 -4.58
N SER A 18 -1.68 14.43 -4.26
CA SER A 18 -0.82 13.95 -3.19
C SER A 18 0.56 14.57 -3.33
N PRO A 19 1.12 15.18 -2.25
CA PRO A 19 2.39 15.87 -2.34
C PRO A 19 3.45 14.93 -2.91
N VAL A 20 4.12 15.38 -3.96
CA VAL A 20 5.21 14.63 -4.60
C VAL A 20 6.33 14.51 -3.57
N ILE A 21 6.55 13.30 -3.06
CA ILE A 21 7.62 13.04 -2.10
C ILE A 21 8.96 13.14 -2.85
N PRO A 22 9.87 14.06 -2.45
CA PRO A 22 11.20 14.15 -3.03
C PRO A 22 11.94 12.82 -2.92
N ARG A 23 12.71 12.43 -3.96
CA ARG A 23 13.44 11.14 -3.99
C ARG A 23 14.36 10.95 -2.79
N ASP A 24 14.93 12.03 -2.26
CA ASP A 24 15.82 12.00 -1.09
C ASP A 24 15.07 11.79 0.24
N LEU A 25 13.77 12.09 0.27
CA LEU A 25 12.90 11.90 1.43
C LEU A 25 12.11 10.58 1.36
N ALA A 26 11.94 10.01 0.17
CA ALA A 26 11.30 8.72 -0.02
C ALA A 26 11.89 7.62 0.90
N PRO A 27 13.21 7.42 1.01
CA PRO A 27 13.74 6.41 1.92
C PRO A 27 13.45 6.74 3.39
N ARG A 28 13.44 8.00 3.84
CA ARG A 28 13.12 8.34 5.24
C ARG A 28 11.64 8.19 5.59
N VAL A 29 10.76 8.53 4.65
CA VAL A 29 9.31 8.36 4.80
C VAL A 29 8.93 6.88 4.70
N LEU A 30 9.69 6.07 3.96
CA LEU A 30 9.47 4.64 3.79
C LEU A 30 10.28 3.76 4.76
N ASP A 31 11.36 4.27 5.37
CA ASP A 31 12.20 3.57 6.38
C ASP A 31 11.42 3.24 7.66
N GLY A 32 10.34 4.00 7.95
CA GLY A 32 9.41 3.70 9.04
C GLY A 32 8.26 2.76 8.64
N VAL A 33 8.17 2.38 7.36
CA VAL A 33 7.01 1.71 6.76
C VAL A 33 7.40 0.29 6.35
N ASP A 34 7.84 -0.50 7.33
CA ASP A 34 8.03 -1.96 7.21
C ASP A 34 6.65 -2.65 7.02
N THR A 35 6.05 -2.49 5.84
CA THR A 35 4.63 -2.85 5.60
C THR A 35 4.48 -3.94 4.56
N CYS A 36 5.20 -5.05 4.72
CA CYS A 36 5.13 -6.19 3.80
C CYS A 36 5.30 -5.81 2.31
N SER A 37 5.79 -4.60 2.00
CA SER A 37 5.67 -3.98 0.68
C SER A 37 6.57 -4.67 -0.34
N ASP A 38 7.76 -5.09 0.08
CA ASP A 38 8.66 -5.86 -0.77
C ASP A 38 8.08 -7.24 -1.13
N ARG A 39 7.40 -7.88 -0.16
CA ARG A 39 6.70 -9.15 -0.40
C ARG A 39 5.50 -8.96 -1.32
N LEU A 40 4.77 -7.86 -1.16
CA LEU A 40 3.64 -7.50 -2.02
C LEU A 40 4.12 -7.19 -3.45
N ARG A 41 5.23 -6.46 -3.60
CA ARG A 41 5.86 -6.15 -4.89
C ARG A 41 6.27 -7.43 -5.61
N ALA A 42 6.95 -8.34 -4.92
CA ALA A 42 7.36 -9.63 -5.48
C ALA A 42 6.17 -10.49 -5.95
N LEU A 43 5.07 -10.50 -5.18
CA LEU A 43 3.84 -11.17 -5.61
C LEU A 43 3.27 -10.55 -6.89
N PHE A 44 3.24 -9.21 -6.96
CA PHE A 44 2.72 -8.50 -8.12
C PHE A 44 3.56 -8.75 -9.37
N GLU A 45 4.89 -8.74 -9.24
CA GLU A 45 5.82 -9.08 -10.32
C GLU A 45 5.59 -10.51 -10.83
N CYS A 46 5.40 -11.47 -9.92
CA CYS A 46 5.12 -12.85 -10.30
C CYS A 46 3.78 -12.98 -11.05
N LEU A 47 2.71 -12.35 -10.54
CA LEU A 47 1.39 -12.37 -11.17
C LEU A 47 1.40 -11.68 -12.53
N HIS A 48 2.16 -10.59 -12.67
CA HIS A 48 2.32 -9.89 -13.93
C HIS A 48 3.03 -10.73 -15.00
N ALA A 49 4.00 -11.54 -14.58
CA ALA A 49 4.74 -12.43 -15.48
C ALA A 49 4.00 -13.73 -15.82
N ASN A 50 3.11 -14.23 -14.94
CA ASN A 50 2.58 -15.61 -15.04
C ASN A 50 1.04 -15.74 -15.08
N GLU A 51 0.30 -14.63 -15.25
CA GLU A 51 -1.16 -14.57 -15.51
C GLU A 51 -2.13 -15.24 -14.51
N VAL A 52 -1.70 -16.03 -13.49
CA VAL A 52 -2.37 -16.40 -12.20
C VAL A 52 -1.81 -17.76 -11.67
N GLU A 53 -2.30 -18.26 -10.53
CA GLU A 53 -1.96 -19.58 -9.94
C GLU A 53 -1.86 -20.72 -10.98
N PRO A 54 -0.91 -21.66 -10.85
CA PRO A 54 -0.22 -22.07 -9.61
C PRO A 54 1.19 -21.51 -9.39
N PHE A 55 1.69 -20.58 -10.21
CA PHE A 55 3.11 -20.19 -10.20
C PHE A 55 3.56 -19.36 -8.99
N CYS A 56 2.67 -18.56 -8.41
CA CYS A 56 3.04 -17.54 -7.41
C CYS A 56 2.81 -17.95 -5.95
N GLN A 57 2.65 -19.25 -5.65
CA GLN A 57 2.30 -19.75 -4.31
C GLN A 57 3.27 -19.28 -3.22
N ASP A 58 4.58 -19.31 -3.50
CA ASP A 58 5.57 -18.90 -2.51
C ASP A 58 5.43 -17.43 -2.13
N HIS A 59 5.21 -16.55 -3.11
CA HIS A 59 4.98 -15.13 -2.87
C HIS A 59 3.67 -14.88 -2.11
N ILE A 60 2.62 -15.65 -2.39
CA ILE A 60 1.34 -15.60 -1.66
C ILE A 60 1.55 -16.00 -0.19
N ILE A 61 2.24 -17.12 0.05
CA ILE A 61 2.53 -17.62 1.41
C ILE A 61 3.37 -16.59 2.18
N MET A 62 4.37 -16.01 1.55
CA MET A 62 5.26 -15.03 2.18
C MET A 62 4.54 -13.72 2.50
N LEU A 63 3.69 -13.23 1.61
CA LEU A 63 2.85 -12.07 1.87
C LEU A 63 1.89 -12.34 3.03
N ARG A 64 1.21 -13.50 3.03
CA ARG A 64 0.27 -13.91 4.08
C ARG A 64 0.94 -13.99 5.44
N ARG A 65 2.12 -14.62 5.54
CA ARG A 65 2.88 -14.67 6.80
C ARG A 65 3.18 -13.28 7.34
N CYS A 66 3.60 -12.37 6.46
CA CYS A 66 3.91 -11.00 6.86
C CYS A 66 2.66 -10.24 7.34
N THR A 67 1.55 -10.31 6.59
CA THR A 67 0.32 -9.61 6.97
C THR A 67 -0.29 -10.18 8.24
N THR A 68 -0.24 -11.49 8.44
CA THR A 68 -0.66 -12.14 9.70
C THR A 68 0.20 -11.69 10.88
N HIS A 69 1.53 -11.69 10.73
CA HIS A 69 2.43 -11.20 11.79
C HIS A 69 2.15 -9.72 12.12
N ARG A 70 1.95 -8.88 11.09
CA ARG A 70 1.65 -7.46 11.27
C ARG A 70 0.32 -7.22 11.99
N ALA A 71 -0.69 -8.01 11.65
CA ALA A 71 -1.99 -7.98 12.31
C ALA A 71 -1.93 -8.44 13.78
N ALA A 72 -1.08 -9.43 14.08
CA ALA A 72 -0.90 -9.94 15.45
C ALA A 72 -0.10 -8.98 16.35
N HIS A 73 0.82 -8.19 15.80
CA HIS A 73 1.75 -7.34 16.56
C HIS A 73 1.62 -5.83 16.27
N PRO A 74 0.42 -5.21 16.38
CA PRO A 74 0.21 -3.84 15.90
C PRO A 74 0.95 -2.75 16.69
N SER A 75 1.40 -3.03 17.92
CA SER A 75 2.17 -2.11 18.76
C SER A 75 3.64 -1.99 18.33
N GLU A 76 4.24 -3.08 17.84
CA GLU A 76 5.64 -3.11 17.38
C GLU A 76 5.85 -2.23 16.15
N TRP A 77 4.83 -2.13 15.29
CA TRP A 77 4.88 -1.31 14.08
C TRP A 77 4.54 0.15 14.33
N ARG A 78 3.69 0.46 15.32
CA ARG A 78 3.31 1.84 15.65
C ARG A 78 4.40 2.62 16.41
N ALA A 79 5.38 1.93 16.99
CA ALA A 79 6.46 2.57 17.74
C ALA A 79 7.65 3.03 16.87
N ARG A 80 7.68 2.67 15.57
CA ARG A 80 8.76 3.00 14.61
C ARG A 80 8.33 4.04 13.55
N ALA A 81 7.07 4.48 13.57
CA ALA A 81 6.51 5.51 12.69
C ALA A 81 6.26 6.80 13.48
#